data_AF-T1BCF9-F1
#
_entry.id   AF-T1BCF9-F1
#
_cell.length_a   1.000
_cell.length_b   1.000
_cell.length_c   1.000
_cell.angle_alpha   90.00
_cell.angle_beta   90.00
_cell.angle_gamma   90.00
#
_symmetry.space_group_name_H-M   'P 1'
#
loop_
_entity.id
_entity.type
_entity.pdbx_description
1 polymer ?
#
loop_
_entity_poly.entity_id
_entity_poly.type
_entity_poly.pdbx_seq_one_letter_code
_entity_poly.pdbx_strand_id
1 'polypeptide(L)'
;MVITKEQFKAANAQAAATLARGPVARAARFDARRRLIVVELAGGCEFAFPVTLAEGLAGAPRSKLSKITLSPNGLALHWPLLDADLYVPGLIEGAFGSRRWMQQIGQLGGQRRSGAKAKASRKNGKRGGRPKDRVAARIAATV
;
A
#
# COMPACT_ATOMS: atom_id res chain seq x y z
N MET A 1 9.31 24.80 4.57
CA MET A 1 7.84 24.63 4.40
C MET A 1 7.23 24.83 5.78
N VAL A 2 6.55 25.96 6.03
CA VAL A 2 6.00 26.28 7.36
C VAL A 2 4.59 25.68 7.44
N ILE A 3 4.39 24.73 8.36
CA ILE A 3 3.07 24.13 8.61
C ILE A 3 2.22 25.17 9.33
N THR A 4 1.09 25.57 8.74
CA THR A 4 0.20 26.58 9.35
C THR A 4 -0.67 25.94 10.42
N LYS A 5 -1.12 26.75 11.41
CA LYS A 5 -2.06 26.28 12.45
C LYS A 5 -3.35 25.70 11.85
N GLU A 6 -3.79 26.22 10.71
CA GLU A 6 -4.96 25.72 9.98
C GLU A 6 -4.71 24.35 9.34
N GLN A 7 -3.54 24.14 8.73
CA GLN A 7 -3.13 22.84 8.20
C GLN A 7 -3.05 21.79 9.31
N PHE A 8 -2.54 22.17 10.49
CA PHE A 8 -2.51 21.29 11.66
C PHE A 8 -3.92 20.94 12.15
N LYS A 9 -4.81 21.93 12.26
CA LYS A 9 -6.21 21.71 12.68
C LYS A 9 -6.97 20.84 11.68
N ALA A 10 -6.76 21.05 10.38
CA ALA A 10 -7.37 20.24 9.32
C ALA A 10 -6.87 18.79 9.34
N ALA A 11 -5.56 18.56 9.51
CA ALA A 11 -4.98 17.22 9.67
C ALA A 11 -5.57 16.49 10.90
N ASN A 12 -5.72 17.19 12.02
CA ASN A 12 -6.34 16.62 13.22
C ASN A 12 -7.82 16.28 13.02
N ALA A 13 -8.59 17.15 12.34
CA ALA A 13 -9.99 16.89 12.04
C ALA A 13 -10.17 15.68 11.10
N GLN A 14 -9.29 15.55 10.10
CA GLN A 14 -9.25 14.38 9.22
C GLN A 14 -8.92 13.10 10.00
N ALA A 15 -7.88 13.14 10.85
CA ALA A 15 -7.52 12.02 11.71
C ALA A 15 -8.68 11.60 12.63
N ALA A 16 -9.37 12.56 13.25
CA ALA A 16 -10.54 12.30 14.08
C ALA A 16 -11.71 11.69 13.29
N ALA A 17 -11.96 12.15 12.07
CA ALA A 17 -12.97 11.57 11.18
C ALA A 17 -12.61 10.13 10.76
N THR A 18 -11.33 9.87 10.48
CA THR A 18 -10.83 8.52 10.18
C THR A 18 -10.95 7.59 11.39
N LEU A 19 -10.72 8.09 12.60
CA LEU A 19 -10.95 7.31 13.83
C LEU A 19 -12.41 6.96 14.05
N ALA A 20 -13.31 7.91 13.77
CA ALA A 20 -14.74 7.73 13.99
C ALA A 20 -15.41 6.79 12.97
N ARG A 21 -14.83 6.63 11.77
CA ARG A 21 -15.46 5.91 10.64
C ARG A 21 -14.60 4.85 9.98
N GLY A 22 -13.29 4.87 10.23
CA GLY A 22 -12.31 4.07 9.52
C GLY A 22 -11.95 2.76 10.23
N PRO A 23 -11.31 1.83 9.50
CA PRO A 23 -10.85 0.57 10.06
C PRO A 23 -9.69 0.82 11.03
N VAL A 24 -9.92 0.50 12.31
CA VAL A 24 -8.92 0.60 13.39
C VAL A 24 -8.37 -0.79 13.70
N ALA A 25 -7.05 -0.94 13.78
CA ALA A 25 -6.41 -2.18 14.20
C ALA A 25 -6.57 -2.37 15.72
N ARG A 26 -7.00 -3.56 16.11
CA ARG A 26 -7.11 -4.02 17.50
C ARG A 26 -5.94 -4.93 17.88
N ALA A 27 -5.48 -5.75 16.95
CA ALA A 27 -4.32 -6.59 17.13
C ALA A 27 -3.58 -6.79 15.80
N ALA A 28 -2.31 -7.15 15.87
CA ALA A 28 -1.53 -7.54 14.72
C ALA A 28 -0.55 -8.65 15.09
N ARG A 29 -0.38 -9.61 14.18
CA ARG A 29 0.52 -10.76 14.37
C ARG A 29 1.24 -11.10 13.07
N PHE A 30 2.43 -11.69 13.20
CA PHE A 30 3.15 -12.26 12.08
C PHE A 30 2.84 -13.76 11.94
N ASP A 31 2.27 -14.15 10.81
CA ASP A 31 2.14 -15.55 10.41
C ASP A 31 3.42 -16.02 9.72
N ALA A 32 4.25 -16.77 10.45
CA ALA A 32 5.53 -17.26 9.96
C ALA A 32 5.41 -18.35 8.87
N ARG A 33 4.29 -19.08 8.83
CA ARG A 33 4.04 -20.15 7.83
C ARG A 33 3.76 -19.54 6.47
N ARG A 34 2.91 -18.51 6.45
CA ARG A 34 2.50 -17.81 5.21
C ARG A 34 3.34 -16.57 4.89
N ARG A 35 4.21 -16.15 5.82
CA ARG A 35 4.95 -14.87 5.80
C ARG A 35 4.04 -13.66 5.58
N LEU A 36 2.94 -13.62 6.34
CA LEU A 36 1.96 -12.53 6.30
C LEU A 36 1.98 -11.73 7.61
N ILE A 37 1.72 -10.43 7.51
CA ILE A 37 1.21 -9.66 8.64
C ILE A 37 -0.30 -9.82 8.61
N VAL A 38 -0.88 -10.27 9.72
CA VAL A 38 -2.32 -10.36 9.93
C VAL A 38 -2.72 -9.28 10.92
N VAL A 39 -3.71 -8.47 10.55
CA VAL A 39 -4.23 -7.35 11.32
C VAL A 39 -5.69 -7.65 11.62
N GLU A 40 -6.01 -7.73 12.91
CA GLU A 40 -7.39 -7.84 13.38
C GLU A 40 -7.95 -6.43 13.56
N LEU A 41 -9.05 -6.13 12.88
CA LEU A 41 -9.72 -4.84 12.96
C LEU A 41 -10.77 -4.85 14.06
N ALA A 42 -11.06 -3.68 14.63
CA ALA A 42 -12.07 -3.52 15.67
C ALA A 42 -13.47 -4.04 15.26
N GLY A 43 -13.79 -4.00 13.96
CA GLY A 43 -15.02 -4.55 13.40
C GLY A 43 -15.08 -6.08 13.29
N GLY A 44 -14.07 -6.81 13.78
CA GLY A 44 -14.02 -8.29 13.76
C GLY A 44 -13.48 -8.90 12.46
N CYS A 45 -13.27 -8.09 11.42
CA CYS A 45 -12.62 -8.53 10.19
C CYS A 45 -11.10 -8.65 10.36
N GLU A 46 -10.50 -9.64 9.71
CA GLU A 46 -9.05 -9.73 9.55
C GLU A 46 -8.62 -9.24 8.17
N PHE A 47 -7.55 -8.44 8.15
CA PHE A 47 -6.84 -8.04 6.94
C PHE A 47 -5.42 -8.59 6.99
N ALA A 48 -4.99 -9.28 5.93
CA ALA A 48 -3.65 -9.86 5.87
C ALA A 48 -2.92 -9.47 4.59
N PHE A 49 -1.62 -9.17 4.72
CA PHE A 49 -0.77 -8.82 3.60
C PHE A 49 0.62 -9.46 3.71
N PRO A 50 1.27 -9.78 2.57
CA PRO A 50 2.61 -10.35 2.57
C PRO A 50 3.66 -9.30 2.94
N VAL A 51 4.63 -9.70 3.76
CA VAL A 51 5.74 -8.83 4.22
C VAL A 51 6.58 -8.27 3.08
N THR A 52 6.57 -8.91 1.92
CA THR A 52 7.30 -8.47 0.72
C THR A 52 6.71 -7.25 0.02
N LEU A 53 5.43 -6.94 0.27
CA LEU A 53 4.78 -5.77 -0.31
C LEU A 53 5.03 -4.51 0.51
N ALA A 54 5.26 -4.65 1.82
CA ALA A 54 5.43 -3.53 2.73
C ALA A 54 6.87 -2.98 2.73
N GLU A 55 6.99 -1.68 2.52
CA GLU A 55 8.25 -0.96 2.68
C GLU A 55 8.77 -1.12 4.13
N GLY A 56 10.08 -1.29 4.30
CA GLY A 56 10.70 -1.53 5.60
C GLY A 56 10.57 -2.96 6.14
N LEU A 57 9.60 -3.75 5.66
CA LEU A 57 9.43 -5.16 6.05
C LEU A 57 10.00 -6.14 5.02
N ALA A 58 10.14 -5.71 3.77
CA ALA A 58 10.66 -6.54 2.69
C ALA A 58 12.08 -7.04 3.00
N GLY A 59 12.22 -8.36 3.17
CA GLY A 59 13.50 -9.00 3.48
C GLY A 59 13.87 -9.06 4.96
N ALA A 60 13.05 -8.50 5.86
CA ALA A 60 13.32 -8.54 7.30
C ALA A 60 13.26 -9.98 7.87
N PRO A 61 14.09 -10.28 8.89
CA PRO A 61 14.08 -11.59 9.55
C PRO A 61 12.82 -11.76 10.42
N ARG A 62 12.41 -13.02 10.61
CA ARG A 62 11.20 -13.39 11.38
C ARG A 62 11.19 -12.82 12.80
N SER A 63 12.34 -12.79 13.47
CA SER A 63 12.50 -12.26 14.82
C SER A 63 12.10 -10.78 14.92
N LYS A 64 12.46 -9.98 13.91
CA LYS A 64 12.11 -8.57 13.84
C LYS A 64 10.65 -8.36 13.42
N LEU A 65 10.16 -9.15 12.46
CA LEU A 65 8.77 -9.08 11.97
C LEU A 65 7.73 -9.41 13.05
N SER A 66 8.08 -10.28 14.00
CA SER A 66 7.18 -10.69 15.08
C SER A 66 7.02 -9.65 16.19
N LYS A 67 7.88 -8.62 16.23
CA LYS A 67 7.81 -7.53 17.21
C LYS A 67 7.03 -6.36 16.62
N ILE A 68 5.71 -6.44 16.80
CA ILE A 68 4.74 -5.46 16.30
C ILE A 68 4.13 -4.73 17.48
N THR A 69 4.07 -3.40 17.40
CA THR A 69 3.38 -2.53 18.35
C THR A 69 2.30 -1.76 17.61
N LEU A 70 1.12 -1.63 18.20
CA LEU A 70 0.05 -0.79 17.64
C LEU A 70 0.16 0.62 18.23
N SER A 71 -0.16 1.63 17.43
CA SER A 71 -0.37 2.97 17.97
C SER A 71 -1.57 3.00 18.92
N PRO A 72 -1.62 3.91 19.91
CA PRO A 72 -2.73 3.97 20.88
C PRO A 72 -4.12 4.13 20.23
N ASN A 73 -4.16 4.74 19.04
CA ASN A 73 -5.37 4.97 18.27
C ASN A 73 -5.65 3.85 17.23
N GLY A 74 -4.80 2.81 17.17
CA GLY A 74 -4.91 1.68 16.25
C GLY A 74 -4.81 2.01 14.75
N LEU A 75 -4.38 3.22 14.40
CA LEU A 75 -4.23 3.64 12.99
C LEU A 75 -2.89 3.24 12.38
N ALA A 76 -1.90 2.88 13.18
CA ALA A 76 -0.57 2.53 12.71
C ALA A 76 -0.02 1.26 13.37
N LEU A 77 0.76 0.53 12.58
CA LEU A 77 1.57 -0.59 13.03
C LEU A 77 3.02 -0.15 13.02
N HIS A 78 3.70 -0.37 14.13
CA HIS A 78 5.10 0.01 14.34
C HIS A 78 5.95 -1.23 14.60
N TRP A 79 7.11 -1.31 13.97
CA TRP A 79 8.14 -2.32 14.22
C TRP A 79 9.38 -1.68 14.84
N PRO A 80 9.54 -1.69 16.18
CA PRO A 80 10.64 -1.01 16.87
C PRO A 80 12.04 -1.43 16.39
N LEU A 81 12.20 -2.70 15.99
CA LEU A 81 13.49 -3.26 15.57
C LEU A 81 13.84 -2.99 14.10
N LEU A 82 12.89 -2.43 13.35
CA LEU A 82 13.01 -2.10 11.93
C LEU A 82 12.89 -0.60 11.66
N ASP A 83 12.49 0.19 12.67
CA ASP A 83 12.16 1.61 12.52
C ASP A 83 11.17 1.84 11.37
N ALA A 84 10.13 0.99 11.34
CA ALA A 84 9.15 0.96 10.27
C ALA A 84 7.74 1.19 10.82
N ASP A 85 7.03 2.13 10.19
CA ASP A 85 5.66 2.50 10.50
C ASP A 85 4.77 2.31 9.27
N LEU A 86 3.64 1.63 9.45
CA LEU A 86 2.64 1.41 8.41
C LEU A 86 1.29 1.93 8.85
N TYR A 87 0.66 2.76 8.01
CA TYR A 87 -0.66 3.32 8.24
C TYR A 87 -1.77 2.35 7.82
N VAL A 88 -2.58 1.89 8.78
CA VAL A 88 -3.60 0.85 8.61
C VAL A 88 -4.65 1.18 7.56
N PRO A 89 -5.28 2.38 7.55
CA PRO A 89 -6.23 2.72 6.48
C PRO A 89 -5.57 2.72 5.09
N GLY A 90 -4.33 3.21 4.99
CA GLY A 90 -3.58 3.18 3.73
C GLY A 90 -3.28 1.76 3.25
N LEU A 91 -2.96 0.83 4.16
CA LEU A 91 -2.74 -0.58 3.82
C LEU A 91 -4.01 -1.22 3.23
N ILE A 92 -5.19 -0.87 3.75
CA ILE A 92 -6.47 -1.37 3.26
C ILE A 92 -6.80 -0.80 1.87
N GLU A 93 -6.40 0.44 1.59
CA GLU A 93 -6.46 1.06 0.27
C GLU A 93 -5.37 0.52 -0.70
N GLY A 94 -4.48 -0.36 -0.23
CA GLY A 94 -3.42 -0.96 -1.04
C GLY A 94 -2.13 -0.15 -1.11
N ALA A 95 -1.96 0.87 -0.27
CA ALA A 95 -0.72 1.63 -0.13
C ALA A 95 0.20 0.96 0.90
N PHE A 96 1.18 0.18 0.41
CA PHE A 96 2.13 -0.57 1.25
C PHE A 96 3.46 0.15 1.52
N GLY A 97 3.55 1.43 1.18
CA GLY A 97 4.75 2.23 1.38
C GLY A 97 4.66 3.56 0.66
N SER A 98 5.80 4.23 0.56
CA SER A 98 6.00 5.46 -0.17
C SER A 98 5.64 5.31 -1.65
N ARG A 99 5.34 6.43 -2.30
CA ARG A 99 5.09 6.45 -3.76
C ARG A 99 6.23 5.84 -4.56
N ARG A 100 7.48 6.08 -4.15
CA ARG A 100 8.67 5.51 -4.80
C ARG A 100 8.69 3.99 -4.66
N TRP A 101 8.43 3.48 -3.46
CA TRP A 101 8.34 2.05 -3.20
C TRP A 101 7.24 1.38 -4.05
N MET A 102 6.05 1.95 -4.08
CA MET A 102 4.93 1.43 -4.86
C MET A 102 5.23 1.39 -6.36
N GLN A 103 5.93 2.41 -6.89
CA GLN A 103 6.41 2.40 -8.27
C GLN A 103 7.44 1.28 -8.52
N GLN A 104 8.39 1.07 -7.61
CA GLN A 104 9.40 0.03 -7.73
C GLN A 104 8.78 -1.38 -7.72
N ILE A 105 7.87 -1.66 -6.79
CA ILE A 105 7.15 -2.94 -6.73
C ILE A 105 6.30 -3.13 -7.99
N GLY A 106 5.62 -2.09 -8.45
CA GLY A 106 4.85 -2.11 -9.70
C GLY A 106 5.73 -2.39 -10.93
N GLN A 107 6.91 -1.79 -11.02
CA GLN A 107 7.89 -2.04 -12.08
C GLN A 107 8.41 -3.49 -12.04
N LEU A 108 8.77 -4.02 -10.87
CA LEU A 108 9.22 -5.40 -10.71
C LEU A 108 8.14 -6.40 -11.16
N GLY A 109 6.88 -6.20 -10.76
CA GLY A 109 5.75 -6.99 -11.25
C GLY A 109 5.51 -6.82 -12.76
N GLY A 110 5.74 -5.60 -13.27
CA GLY A 110 5.71 -5.25 -14.68
C GLY A 110 6.74 -5.99 -15.53
N GLN A 111 7.94 -6.19 -15.01
CA GLN A 111 9.06 -6.84 -15.71
C GLN A 111 8.91 -8.36 -15.81
N ARG A 112 8.13 -9.01 -14.94
CA ARG A 112 7.94 -10.46 -14.96
C ARG A 112 7.34 -10.91 -16.30
N ARG A 113 8.15 -11.55 -17.15
CA ARG A 113 7.74 -12.12 -18.44
C ARG A 113 7.06 -13.46 -18.20
N SER A 114 5.84 -13.65 -18.72
CA SER A 114 5.15 -14.95 -18.71
C SER A 114 4.38 -15.14 -20.00
N GLY A 115 4.16 -16.40 -20.41
CA GLY A 115 3.37 -16.71 -21.61
C GLY A 115 1.95 -16.13 -21.54
N ALA A 116 1.33 -16.17 -20.36
CA ALA A 116 0.04 -15.54 -20.10
C ALA A 116 0.08 -14.02 -20.28
N LYS A 117 1.12 -13.34 -19.77
CA LYS A 117 1.32 -11.90 -19.95
C LYS A 117 1.56 -11.54 -21.41
N ALA A 118 2.31 -12.34 -22.16
CA ALA A 118 2.52 -12.14 -23.58
C ALA A 118 1.21 -12.28 -24.38
N LYS A 119 0.40 -13.31 -24.10
CA LYS A 119 -0.92 -13.50 -24.72
C LYS A 119 -1.88 -12.36 -24.38
N ALA A 120 -1.93 -11.93 -23.11
CA ALA A 120 -2.73 -10.80 -22.66
C ALA A 120 -2.28 -9.48 -23.34
N SER A 121 -0.97 -9.23 -23.42
CA SER A 121 -0.42 -8.06 -24.10
C SER A 121 -0.75 -8.03 -25.59
N ARG A 122 -0.70 -9.18 -26.29
CA ARG A 122 -1.12 -9.28 -27.70
C ARG A 122 -2.62 -8.98 -27.86
N LYS A 123 -3.46 -9.52 -26.96
CA LYS A 123 -4.91 -9.23 -26.95
C LYS A 123 -5.21 -7.76 -26.66
N ASN A 124 -4.48 -7.13 -25.74
CA ASN A 124 -4.62 -5.72 -25.42
C ASN A 124 -4.12 -4.82 -26.54
N GLY A 125 -3.03 -5.18 -27.22
CA GLY A 125 -2.53 -4.45 -28.38
C GLY A 125 -3.53 -4.37 -29.54
N LYS A 126 -4.40 -5.37 -29.71
CA LYS A 126 -5.51 -5.35 -30.68
C LYS A 126 -6.60 -4.34 -30.34
N ARG A 127 -6.69 -3.90 -29.07
CA ARG A 127 -7.69 -2.92 -28.57
C ARG A 127 -7.15 -1.48 -28.55
N GLY A 128 -5.95 -1.25 -29.07
CA GLY A 128 -5.29 0.06 -29.08
C GLY A 128 -4.00 0.03 -28.26
N GLY A 129 -2.87 0.14 -28.95
CA GLY A 129 -1.56 0.41 -28.33
C GLY A 129 -1.33 1.91 -28.15
N ARG A 130 -0.17 2.28 -27.60
CA ARG A 130 0.28 3.69 -27.57
C ARG A 130 0.30 4.21 -29.02
N PRO A 131 -0.48 5.24 -29.38
CA PRO A 131 -0.48 5.80 -30.73
C PRO A 131 0.95 6.20 -31.11
N LYS A 132 1.41 5.75 -32.27
CA LYS A 132 2.78 6.02 -32.73
C LYS A 132 2.94 7.45 -33.29
N ASP A 133 1.84 8.09 -33.67
CA ASP A 133 1.87 9.42 -34.29
C ASP A 133 1.35 10.52 -33.38
N ARG A 134 2.12 11.62 -33.30
CA ARG A 134 1.78 12.84 -32.55
C ARG A 134 0.43 13.45 -32.95
N VAL A 135 -0.05 13.19 -34.17
CA VAL A 135 -1.33 13.69 -34.69
C VAL A 135 -2.52 12.93 -34.07
N ALA A 136 -2.42 11.62 -33.89
CA ALA A 136 -3.49 10.81 -33.29
C ALA A 136 -3.68 11.10 -31.78
N ALA A 137 -2.62 11.50 -31.09
CA ALA A 137 -2.68 11.87 -29.67
C ALA A 137 -3.51 13.14 -29.40
N ARG A 138 -3.60 14.06 -30.38
CA ARG A 138 -4.33 15.34 -30.24
C ARG A 138 -5.83 15.20 -30.48
N ILE A 139 -6.23 14.22 -31.28
CA ILE A 139 -7.65 13.92 -31.58
C ILE A 139 -8.30 13.20 -30.39
N ALA A 140 -7.56 12.32 -29.70
CA ALA A 140 -8.06 11.56 -28.55
C ALA A 140 -8.22 12.38 -27.26
N ALA A 141 -7.72 13.63 -27.19
CA ALA A 141 -7.78 14.48 -26.00
C ALA A 141 -8.84 15.59 -26.07
N THR A 142 -9.61 15.67 -27.17
CA THR A 142 -10.60 16.74 -27.42
C THR A 142 -12.05 16.22 -27.48
N VAL A 143 -12.28 14.94 -27.12
CA VAL A 143 -13.61 14.33 -27.00
C VAL A 143 -13.79 13.89 -25.55
#